data_AF-A0A7Z9N5E0-F1
#
_entry.id   AF-A0A7Z9N5E0-F1
#
_cell.length_a   1.000
_cell.length_b   1.000
_cell.length_c   1.000
_cell.angle_alpha   90.00
_cell.angle_beta   90.00
_cell.angle_gamma   90.00
#
_symmetry.space_group_name_H-M   'P 1'
#
loop_
_entity.id
_entity.type
_entity.pdbx_description
1 polymer ?
#
loop_
_entity_poly.entity_id
_entity_poly.type
_entity_poly.pdbx_seq_one_letter_code
_entity_poly.pdbx_strand_id
1 'polypeptide(L)'
;MTRSEIVIDSLNNSRYTIQQWSQILGVTRDTIHKWLNGVNSPKRATVNHIAETLGKQAFFAEKDDVQFKDTGNPAPELDLGKKSHAPTGATSALVDELIAQVQYLRNRVQELEAQA
;
A
#
# COMPACT_ATOMS: atom_id res chain seq x y z
N MET A 1 -4.87 20.16 -6.81
CA MET A 1 -5.71 18.95 -6.61
C MET A 1 -6.70 19.29 -5.52
N THR A 2 -7.96 18.93 -5.71
CA THR A 2 -8.97 19.08 -4.68
C THR A 2 -8.69 18.15 -3.50
N ARG A 3 -9.32 18.43 -2.35
CA ARG A 3 -9.29 17.55 -1.17
C ARG A 3 -9.67 16.10 -1.47
N SER A 4 -10.67 15.90 -2.33
CA SER A 4 -11.11 14.55 -2.70
C SER A 4 -10.07 13.88 -3.59
N GLU A 5 -9.56 14.57 -4.61
CA GLU A 5 -8.56 14.03 -5.54
C GLU A 5 -7.30 13.57 -4.81
N ILE A 6 -6.75 14.41 -3.92
CA ILE A 6 -5.50 14.07 -3.24
C ILE A 6 -5.68 12.90 -2.27
N VAL A 7 -6.85 12.79 -1.64
CA VAL A 7 -7.15 11.66 -0.75
C VAL A 7 -7.36 10.38 -1.55
N ILE A 8 -8.08 10.43 -2.66
CA ILE A 8 -8.27 9.27 -3.55
C ILE A 8 -6.90 8.78 -4.03
N ASP A 9 -6.06 9.68 -4.53
CA ASP A 9 -4.70 9.37 -4.98
C ASP A 9 -3.86 8.77 -3.85
N SER A 10 -3.85 9.42 -2.68
CA SER A 10 -3.08 8.98 -1.51
C SER A 10 -3.50 7.61 -0.99
N LEU A 11 -4.81 7.33 -0.94
CA LEU A 11 -5.33 6.05 -0.47
C LEU A 11 -5.00 4.93 -1.46
N ASN A 12 -5.23 5.16 -2.76
CA ASN A 12 -5.01 4.16 -3.81
C ASN A 12 -3.52 3.85 -4.04
N ASN A 13 -2.64 4.85 -3.92
CA ASN A 13 -1.21 4.69 -4.16
C ASN A 13 -0.40 4.44 -2.87
N SER A 14 -1.07 4.24 -1.74
CA SER A 14 -0.41 3.84 -0.49
C SER A 14 -0.21 2.33 -0.40
N ARG A 15 0.73 1.94 0.47
CA ARG A 15 0.93 0.54 0.87
C ARG A 15 -0.16 -0.02 1.80
N TYR A 16 -1.11 0.80 2.23
CA TYR A 16 -2.10 0.43 3.23
C TYR A 16 -3.42 0.03 2.57
N THR A 17 -3.99 -1.08 3.03
CA THR A 17 -5.33 -1.52 2.64
C THR A 17 -6.40 -0.60 3.21
N ILE A 18 -7.62 -0.64 2.65
CA ILE A 18 -8.78 0.11 3.16
C ILE A 18 -9.06 -0.22 4.63
N GLN A 19 -8.87 -1.48 5.05
CA GLN A 19 -9.03 -1.88 6.44
C GLN A 19 -7.98 -1.21 7.35
N GLN A 20 -6.73 -1.14 6.91
CA GLN A 20 -5.67 -0.47 7.67
C GLN A 20 -5.92 1.03 7.74
N TRP A 21 -6.32 1.68 6.64
CA TRP A 21 -6.71 3.08 6.65
C TRP A 21 -7.88 3.37 7.59
N SER A 22 -8.85 2.45 7.68
CA SER A 22 -9.98 2.54 8.61
C SER A 22 -9.49 2.57 10.06
N GLN A 23 -8.51 1.73 10.39
CA GLN A 23 -7.88 1.67 11.71
C GLN A 23 -7.03 2.92 12.00
N ILE A 24 -6.16 3.32 11.06
CA ILE A 24 -5.28 4.48 11.17
C ILE A 24 -6.09 5.75 11.42
N LEU A 25 -7.13 5.98 10.61
CA LEU A 25 -7.90 7.22 10.63
C LEU A 25 -9.03 7.21 11.66
N GLY A 26 -9.31 6.07 12.30
CA GLY A 26 -10.41 5.92 13.26
C GLY A 26 -11.79 6.10 12.64
N VAL A 27 -11.95 5.75 11.36
CA VAL A 27 -13.22 5.86 10.61
C VAL A 27 -13.68 4.50 10.10
N THR A 28 -14.96 4.37 9.75
CA THR A 28 -15.46 3.10 9.18
C THR A 28 -14.92 2.86 7.76
N ARG A 29 -14.79 1.60 7.36
CA ARG A 29 -14.43 1.23 5.97
C ARG A 29 -15.38 1.85 4.94
N ASP A 30 -16.68 1.90 5.26
CA ASP A 30 -17.70 2.56 4.43
C ASP A 30 -17.38 4.05 4.19
N THR A 31 -16.89 4.75 5.21
CA THR A 31 -16.48 6.15 5.08
C THR A 31 -15.33 6.29 4.07
N ILE A 32 -14.36 5.37 4.10
CA ILE A 32 -13.25 5.37 3.14
C ILE A 32 -13.76 5.07 1.73
N HIS A 33 -14.65 4.10 1.56
CA HIS A 33 -15.26 3.81 0.26
C HIS A 33 -16.03 5.02 -0.30
N LYS A 34 -16.74 5.77 0.55
CA LYS A 34 -17.43 7.00 0.14
C LYS A 34 -16.46 8.09 -0.34
N TRP A 35 -15.29 8.22 0.29
CA TRP A 35 -14.23 9.11 -0.21
C TRP A 35 -13.67 8.64 -1.54
N LEU A 36 -13.38 7.34 -1.68
CA LEU A 36 -12.87 6.75 -2.93
C LEU A 36 -13.82 6.93 -4.11
N ASN A 37 -15.12 6.87 -3.84
CA ASN A 37 -16.19 7.08 -4.83
C ASN A 37 -16.55 8.56 -5.04
N GLY A 38 -15.88 9.49 -4.34
CA GLY A 38 -16.16 10.93 -4.43
C GLY A 38 -17.53 11.35 -3.88
N VAL A 39 -18.21 10.49 -3.11
CA VAL A 39 -19.56 10.75 -2.56
C VAL A 39 -19.54 11.88 -1.54
N ASN A 40 -18.48 11.96 -0.72
CA ASN A 40 -18.26 13.07 0.20
C ASN A 40 -16.76 13.41 0.28
N SER A 41 -16.46 14.65 0.67
CA SER A 41 -15.08 15.07 0.88
C SER A 41 -14.63 14.86 2.32
N PRO A 42 -13.40 14.40 2.55
CA PRO A 42 -12.81 14.29 3.88
C PRO A 42 -12.63 15.67 4.52
N LYS A 43 -12.70 15.71 5.86
CA LYS A 43 -12.44 16.93 6.64
C LYS A 43 -10.96 17.28 6.57
N ARG A 44 -10.63 18.57 6.75
CA ARG A 44 -9.24 19.06 6.77
C ARG A 44 -8.32 18.28 7.72
N ALA A 45 -8.81 17.97 8.93
CA ALA A 45 -8.07 17.19 9.91
C ALA A 45 -7.71 15.77 9.39
N THR A 46 -8.64 15.13 8.67
CA THR A 46 -8.39 13.82 8.04
C THR A 46 -7.32 13.93 6.95
N VAL A 47 -7.40 14.96 6.11
CA VAL A 47 -6.41 15.19 5.05
C VAL A 47 -5.01 15.41 5.63
N ASN A 48 -4.89 16.15 6.74
CA ASN A 48 -3.63 16.30 7.46
C ASN A 48 -3.10 14.96 7.98
N HIS A 49 -3.95 14.18 8.63
CA HIS A 49 -3.56 12.89 9.22
C HIS A 49 -3.09 11.90 8.14
N ILE A 50 -3.73 11.90 6.96
CA ILE A 50 -3.29 11.10 5.81
C ILE A 50 -1.89 11.55 5.37
N ALA A 51 -1.65 12.86 5.25
CA ALA A 51 -0.33 13.37 4.87
C ALA A 51 0.73 12.93 5.89
N GLU A 52 0.47 13.09 7.19
CA GLU A 52 1.37 12.71 8.27
C GLU A 52 1.69 11.21 8.26
N THR A 53 0.67 10.36 8.04
CA THR A 53 0.83 8.90 7.90
C THR A 53 1.79 8.55 6.75
N LEU A 54 1.82 9.39 5.71
CA LEU A 54 2.69 9.21 4.54
C LEU A 54 4.05 9.90 4.69
N GLY A 55 4.37 10.53 5.83
CA GLY A 55 5.60 11.32 6.02
C GLY A 55 5.58 12.68 5.32
N LYS A 56 4.39 13.14 4.93
CA LYS A 56 4.17 14.39 4.19
C LYS A 56 3.44 15.41 5.05
N GLN A 57 3.43 16.66 4.57
CA GLN A 57 2.63 17.74 5.14
C GLN A 57 1.63 18.25 4.12
N ALA A 58 0.39 18.44 4.55
CA ALA A 58 -0.67 19.00 3.73
C ALA A 58 -0.66 20.54 3.75
N PHE A 59 -0.62 21.15 2.58
CA PHE A 59 -0.73 22.60 2.37
C PHE A 59 -2.07 22.90 1.69
N PHE A 60 -2.83 23.84 2.26
CA PHE A 60 -4.14 24.25 1.75
C PHE A 60 -4.02 25.66 1.18
N ALA A 61 -4.39 25.83 -0.08
CA ALA A 61 -4.48 27.12 -0.76
C ALA A 61 -5.93 27.63 -0.78
N GLU A 62 -6.14 28.89 -1.19
CA GLU A 62 -7.42 29.62 -1.08
C GLU A 62 -8.58 29.08 -1.93
N LYS A 63 -8.40 28.00 -2.70
CA LYS A 63 -9.42 27.43 -3.62
C LYS A 63 -9.65 25.93 -3.46
N ASP A 64 -9.64 25.43 -2.23
CA ASP A 64 -9.74 23.98 -1.93
C ASP A 64 -8.59 23.13 -2.51
N ASP A 65 -7.58 23.80 -3.06
CA ASP A 65 -6.36 23.17 -3.54
C ASP A 65 -5.54 22.69 -2.37
N VAL A 66 -5.19 21.40 -2.42
CA VAL A 66 -4.34 20.75 -1.45
C VAL A 66 -3.13 20.16 -2.14
N GLN A 67 -1.97 20.29 -1.49
CA GLN A 67 -0.72 19.68 -1.91
C GLN A 67 -0.10 18.94 -0.74
N PHE A 68 0.41 17.73 -0.98
CA PHE A 68 1.26 17.02 -0.02
C PHE A 68 2.71 17.25 -0.40
N LYS A 69 3.50 17.78 0.52
CA LYS A 69 4.95 17.96 0.34
C LYS A 69 5.70 17.05 1.30
N ASP A 70 6.80 16.48 0.83
CA ASP A 70 7.67 15.66 1.67
C ASP A 70 8.31 16.54 2.74
N THR A 71 8.27 16.07 3.98
CA THR A 71 8.81 16.82 5.12
C THR A 71 10.28 16.50 5.38
N GLY A 72 10.84 15.50 4.69
CA GLY A 72 12.16 14.93 4.98
C GLY A 72 12.18 14.04 6.23
N ASN A 73 11.08 14.00 7.00
CA ASN A 73 10.92 13.08 8.11
C ASN A 73 10.40 11.73 7.60
N PRO A 74 10.90 10.61 8.13
CA PRO A 74 10.35 9.30 7.81
C PRO A 74 8.89 9.22 8.26
N ALA A 75 8.07 8.50 7.48
CA ALA A 75 6.70 8.19 7.86
C ALA A 75 6.68 7.51 9.24
N PRO A 76 5.71 7.83 10.11
CA PRO A 76 5.64 7.27 11.45
C PRO A 76 5.53 5.74 11.40
N GLU A 77 6.19 5.07 12.34
CA GLU A 77 6.03 3.63 12.51
C GLU A 77 4.64 3.35 13.10
N LEU A 78 3.75 2.80 12.27
CA LEU A 78 2.39 2.47 12.65
C LEU A 78 2.34 1.00 13.08
N ASP A 79 2.10 0.75 14.36
CA ASP A 79 1.74 -0.58 14.84
C ASP A 79 0.28 -0.86 14.48
N LEU A 80 0.08 -1.55 13.35
CA LEU A 80 -1.24 -1.94 12.86
C LEU A 80 -1.80 -3.16 13.60
N GLY A 81 -1.13 -3.61 14.67
CA GLY A 81 -1.47 -4.83 15.39
C GLY A 81 -1.27 -6.03 14.47
N LYS A 82 -0.14 -6.73 14.61
CA LYS A 82 0.05 -8.01 13.91
C LYS A 82 -1.03 -8.98 14.36
N LYS A 83 -2.14 -9.08 13.64
CA LYS A 83 -2.92 -10.32 13.66
C LYS A 83 -1.99 -11.35 13.05
N SER A 84 -1.47 -12.24 13.88
CA SER A 84 -0.76 -13.44 13.45
C SER A 84 -1.71 -14.23 12.55
N HIS A 85 -1.69 -13.93 11.25
CA HIS A 85 -2.29 -14.80 10.27
C HIS A 85 -1.50 -16.10 10.29
N ALA A 86 -2.20 -17.23 10.15
CA ALA A 86 -1.54 -18.52 10.00
C ALA A 86 -0.46 -18.40 8.92
N PRO A 87 0.77 -18.88 9.17
CA PRO A 87 1.83 -18.80 8.18
C PRO A 87 1.33 -19.41 6.89
N THR A 88 1.44 -18.68 5.78
CA THR A 88 1.04 -19.15 4.45
C THR A 88 2.05 -20.20 3.98
N GLY A 89 2.02 -21.39 4.59
CA GLY A 89 2.98 -22.47 4.34
C GLY A 89 2.86 -23.10 2.95
N ALA A 90 1.71 -22.95 2.30
CA ALA A 90 1.44 -23.58 1.01
C ALA A 90 2.23 -22.98 -0.16
N THR A 91 2.64 -21.71 -0.07
CA THR A 91 3.34 -21.04 -1.17
C THR A 91 4.82 -21.41 -1.25
N SER A 92 5.45 -21.83 -0.14
CA SER A 92 6.87 -22.26 -0.17
C SER A 92 7.01 -23.57 -0.93
N ALA A 93 6.17 -24.58 -0.67
CA ALA A 93 6.30 -25.89 -1.29
C ALA A 93 6.21 -25.85 -2.83
N LEU A 94 5.29 -25.04 -3.38
CA LEU A 94 5.16 -24.87 -4.82
C LEU A 94 6.35 -24.10 -5.43
N VAL A 95 6.90 -23.13 -4.71
CA VAL A 95 8.09 -22.39 -5.13
C VAL A 95 9.33 -23.29 -5.09
N ASP A 96 9.47 -24.11 -4.05
CA ASP A 96 10.57 -25.06 -3.88
C ASP A 96 10.54 -26.13 -4.99
N GLU A 97 9.35 -26.64 -5.32
CA GLU A 97 9.15 -27.58 -6.43
C GLU A 97 9.49 -26.95 -7.79
N LEU A 98 9.05 -25.71 -8.03
CA LEU A 98 9.37 -24.99 -9.26
C LEU A 98 10.89 -24.75 -9.41
N ILE A 99 11.57 -24.38 -8.32
CA ILE A 99 13.03 -24.20 -8.30
C ILE A 99 13.72 -25.52 -8.67
N ALA A 100 13.28 -26.64 -8.10
CA ALA A 100 13.85 -27.95 -8.40
C ALA A 100 13.67 -28.32 -9.89
N GLN A 101 12.49 -28.08 -10.46
CA GLN A 101 12.22 -28.34 -11.87
C GLN A 101 13.08 -27.47 -12.80
N VAL A 102 13.25 -26.18 -12.50
CA VAL A 102 14.10 -25.28 -13.29
C VAL A 102 15.58 -25.70 -13.24
N GLN A 103 16.07 -26.11 -12.07
CA GLN A 103 17.45 -26.59 -11.94
C GLN A 103 17.68 -27.89 -12.72
N TYR A 104 16.73 -28.83 -12.66
CA TYR A 104 16.80 -30.05 -13.44
C TYR A 104 16.89 -29.75 -14.94
N LEU A 105 16.04 -28.86 -15.46
CA LEU A 105 16.04 -28.50 -16.88
C LEU A 105 17.36 -27.82 -17.29
N ARG A 106 17.92 -26.95 -16.46
CA ARG A 106 19.24 -26.32 -16.74
C ARG A 106 20.35 -27.35 -16.87
N ASN A 107 20.42 -28.29 -15.93
CA ASN A 107 21.44 -29.35 -15.97
C ASN A 107 21.27 -30.22 -17.22
N ARG A 108 20.02 -30.54 -17.58
CA ARG A 108 19.74 -31.34 -18.77
C ARG A 108 20.11 -30.63 -20.07
N VAL A 109 19.89 -29.32 -20.16
CA VAL A 109 20.33 -28.52 -21.31
C VAL A 109 21.86 -28.51 -21.41
N GLN A 110 22.57 -28.31 -20.29
CA GLN A 110 24.04 -28.35 -20.28
C GLN A 110 24.61 -29.70 -20.72
N GLU A 111 24.01 -30.81 -20.28
CA GLU A 111 24.40 -32.16 -20.73
C GLU A 111 24.21 -32.35 -22.23
N LEU A 112 23.09 -31.85 -22.79
CA LEU A 112 22.81 -31.94 -24.21
C LEU A 112 23.72 -31.05 -25.05
N GLU A 113 24.02 -29.83 -24.56
CA GLU A 113 24.98 -28.92 -25.20
C GLU A 113 26.41 -29.47 -25.17
N ALA A 114 26.80 -30.22 -24.14
CA ALA A 114 28.12 -30.86 -24.05
C ALA A 114 28.25 -32.10 -24.95
N GLN A 115 27.15 -32.64 -25.48
CA GLN A 115 27.11 -33.81 -26.36
C GLN A 115 26.94 -33.44 -27.84
N ALA A 116 26.72 -32.16 -28.15
CA ALA A 116 26.60 -31.60 -29.50
C ALA A 116 27.94 -31.04 -30.00
#